data_AF-A0A971VVZ4-F1
#
_entry.id   AF-A0A971VVZ4-F1
#
_cell.length_a   1.000
_cell.length_b   1.000
_cell.length_c   1.000
_cell.angle_alpha   90.00
_cell.angle_beta   90.00
_cell.angle_gamma   90.00
#
_symmetry.space_group_name_H-M   'P 1'
#
loop_
_entity.id
_entity.type
_entity.pdbx_description
1 polymer ?
#
loop_
_entity_poly.entity_id
_entity_poly.type
_entity_poly.pdbx_seq_one_letter_code
_entity_poly.pdbx_strand_id
1 'polypeptide(L)'
;IENVQQQTAMETFPAMIVALSSGRIDGYVSEMPGAVSAAASHPDLAYVVFDEGKGFVCDPADTTIAVGVQKGSPLLAQVNEALATLDNEAREQLMADAIAGQPLSE
;
A
#
# COMPACT_ATOMS: atom_id res chain seq x y z
N ILE A 1 -7.70 -3.47 -19.40
CA ILE A 1 -6.55 -4.28 -19.87
C ILE A 1 -7.11 -5.34 -20.79
N GLU A 2 -6.71 -5.36 -22.05
CA GLU A 2 -7.22 -6.34 -23.01
C GLU A 2 -6.74 -7.75 -22.61
N ASN A 3 -7.64 -8.74 -22.61
CA ASN A 3 -7.37 -10.14 -22.25
C ASN A 3 -6.94 -10.42 -20.80
N VAL A 4 -7.16 -9.48 -19.84
CA VAL A 4 -6.87 -9.76 -18.42
C VAL A 4 -7.84 -10.82 -17.88
N GLN A 5 -7.30 -11.87 -17.26
CA GLN A 5 -8.09 -12.86 -16.52
C GLN A 5 -8.20 -12.45 -15.06
N GLN A 6 -9.08 -11.48 -14.78
CA GLN A 6 -9.28 -10.94 -13.44
C GLN A 6 -9.72 -12.05 -12.47
N GLN A 7 -8.95 -12.26 -11.42
CA GLN A 7 -9.28 -13.20 -10.35
C GLN A 7 -10.12 -12.52 -9.26
N THR A 8 -10.85 -13.31 -8.49
CA THR A 8 -11.49 -12.83 -7.26
C THR A 8 -10.42 -12.31 -6.30
N ALA A 9 -10.67 -11.16 -5.67
CA ALA A 9 -9.79 -10.60 -4.66
C ALA A 9 -9.58 -11.61 -3.51
N MET A 10 -8.33 -11.80 -3.12
CA MET A 10 -7.98 -12.64 -1.97
C MET A 10 -8.02 -11.80 -0.70
N GLU A 11 -8.30 -12.43 0.45
CA GLU A 11 -8.51 -11.72 1.71
C GLU A 11 -7.24 -11.07 2.27
N THR A 12 -6.05 -11.60 1.97
CA THR A 12 -4.80 -11.16 2.62
C THR A 12 -3.64 -11.04 1.63
N PHE A 13 -2.68 -10.16 1.94
CA PHE A 13 -1.45 -10.00 1.17
C PHE A 13 -0.58 -11.27 1.13
N PRO A 14 -0.37 -12.01 2.24
CA PRO A 14 0.35 -13.29 2.17
C PRO A 14 -0.28 -14.30 1.22
N ALA A 15 -1.62 -14.36 1.15
CA ALA A 15 -2.31 -15.24 0.21
C ALA A 15 -2.06 -14.83 -1.25
N MET A 16 -1.99 -13.53 -1.54
CA MET A 16 -1.66 -13.00 -2.86
C MET A 16 -0.20 -13.28 -3.25
N ILE A 17 0.74 -13.16 -2.30
CA ILE A 17 2.16 -13.50 -2.51
C ILE A 17 2.31 -14.99 -2.86
N VAL A 18 1.69 -15.90 -2.09
CA VAL A 18 1.71 -17.35 -2.38
C VAL A 18 1.10 -17.65 -3.76
N ALA A 19 0.02 -16.95 -4.14
CA ALA A 19 -0.59 -17.12 -5.46
C ALA A 19 0.33 -16.67 -6.60
N LEU A 20 1.05 -15.57 -6.41
CA LEU A 20 2.03 -15.05 -7.37
C LEU A 20 3.22 -16.01 -7.50
N SER A 21 3.84 -16.40 -6.38
CA SER A 21 4.99 -17.33 -6.38
C SER A 21 4.64 -18.73 -6.90
N SER A 22 3.37 -19.16 -6.82
CA SER A 22 2.91 -20.43 -7.41
C SER A 22 2.53 -20.35 -8.88
N GLY A 23 2.55 -19.16 -9.49
CA GLY A 23 2.14 -18.94 -10.88
C GLY A 23 0.61 -19.02 -11.10
N ARG A 24 -0.19 -18.96 -10.03
CA ARG A 24 -1.66 -18.90 -10.14
C ARG A 24 -2.13 -17.54 -10.65
N ILE A 25 -1.39 -16.48 -10.35
CA ILE A 25 -1.59 -15.13 -10.87
C ILE A 25 -0.24 -14.57 -11.36
N ASP A 26 -0.29 -13.67 -12.34
CA ASP A 26 0.89 -13.00 -12.88
C ASP A 26 1.21 -11.68 -12.15
N GLY A 27 0.29 -11.21 -11.31
CA GLY A 27 0.46 -9.99 -10.52
C GLY A 27 -0.79 -9.65 -9.71
N TYR A 28 -0.62 -8.74 -8.76
CA TYR A 28 -1.71 -8.14 -7.99
C TYR A 28 -1.43 -6.63 -7.82
N VAL A 29 -2.48 -5.86 -7.56
CA VAL A 29 -2.36 -4.42 -7.28
C VAL A 29 -2.09 -4.23 -5.79
N SER A 30 -1.10 -3.40 -5.47
CA SER A 30 -0.72 -3.08 -4.10
C SER A 30 -0.42 -1.59 -3.97
N GLU A 31 -0.53 -1.07 -2.76
CA GLU A 31 -0.01 0.25 -2.43
C GLU A 31 1.53 0.22 -2.42
N MET A 32 2.16 1.37 -2.64
CA MET A 32 3.63 1.45 -2.76
C MET A 32 4.38 0.86 -1.55
N PRO A 33 4.03 1.17 -0.28
CA PRO A 33 4.71 0.57 0.87
C PRO A 33 4.58 -0.95 0.91
N GLY A 34 3.39 -1.49 0.59
CA GLY A 34 3.15 -2.92 0.53
C GLY A 34 3.96 -3.62 -0.56
N ALA A 35 4.09 -2.99 -1.74
CA ALA A 35 4.91 -3.50 -2.83
C ALA A 35 6.40 -3.52 -2.47
N VAL A 36 6.91 -2.47 -1.84
CA VAL A 36 8.30 -2.41 -1.34
C VAL A 36 8.54 -3.49 -0.29
N SER A 37 7.60 -3.69 0.64
CA SER A 37 7.68 -4.74 1.66
C SER A 37 7.71 -6.14 1.06
N ALA A 38 6.84 -6.42 0.09
CA ALA A 38 6.78 -7.72 -0.57
C ALA A 38 8.10 -8.03 -1.31
N ALA A 39 8.63 -7.07 -2.07
CA ALA A 39 9.90 -7.24 -2.78
C ALA A 39 11.12 -7.35 -1.83
N ALA A 40 11.08 -6.69 -0.67
CA ALA A 40 12.13 -6.80 0.34
C ALA A 40 12.17 -8.18 1.02
N SER A 41 11.01 -8.80 1.26
CA SER A 41 10.88 -10.11 1.90
C SER A 41 10.94 -11.30 0.93
N HIS A 42 10.60 -11.09 -0.34
CA HIS A 42 10.56 -12.10 -1.40
C HIS A 42 11.40 -11.63 -2.60
N PRO A 43 12.71 -11.97 -2.64
CA PRO A 43 13.65 -11.46 -3.65
C PRO A 43 13.34 -11.84 -5.11
N ASP A 44 12.46 -12.83 -5.30
CA ASP A 44 11.93 -13.26 -6.58
C ASP A 44 10.79 -12.37 -7.11
N LEU A 45 10.26 -11.48 -6.27
CA LEU A 45 9.21 -10.53 -6.63
C LEU A 45 9.78 -9.16 -6.99
N ALA A 46 9.11 -8.51 -7.94
CA ALA A 46 9.34 -7.12 -8.30
C ALA A 46 8.01 -6.38 -8.38
N TYR A 47 8.06 -5.05 -8.35
CA TYR A 47 6.89 -4.21 -8.54
C TYR A 47 7.09 -3.26 -9.72
N VAL A 48 5.98 -2.89 -10.35
CA VAL A 48 5.93 -1.93 -11.46
C VAL A 48 5.16 -0.71 -10.98
N VAL A 49 5.74 0.47 -11.18
CA VAL A 49 5.07 1.75 -10.93
C VAL A 49 4.72 2.34 -12.29
N PHE A 50 3.46 2.73 -12.47
CA PHE A 50 3.02 3.42 -13.67
C PHE A 50 3.34 4.91 -13.58
N ASP A 51 3.68 5.51 -14.72
CA ASP A 51 3.78 6.97 -14.83
C ASP A 51 2.44 7.65 -14.47
N GLU A 52 2.52 8.93 -14.10
CA GLU A 52 1.35 9.72 -13.77
C GLU A 52 0.29 9.67 -14.89
N GLY A 53 -0.96 9.35 -14.52
CA GLY A 53 -2.08 9.20 -15.45
C GLY A 53 -2.04 7.96 -16.35
N LYS A 54 -1.07 7.05 -16.18
CA LYS A 54 -0.97 5.77 -16.91
C LYS A 54 -1.40 4.55 -16.10
N GLY A 55 -1.61 4.73 -14.79
CA GLY A 55 -2.04 3.68 -13.88
C GLY A 55 -3.55 3.41 -13.90
N PHE A 56 -4.00 2.72 -12.85
CA PHE A 56 -5.41 2.46 -12.61
C PHE A 56 -6.14 3.74 -12.19
N VAL A 57 -7.41 3.87 -12.61
CA VAL A 57 -8.31 4.90 -12.10
C VAL A 57 -8.98 4.35 -10.85
N CYS A 58 -8.72 4.98 -9.71
CA CYS A 58 -9.29 4.63 -8.41
C CYS A 58 -10.11 5.80 -7.88
N ASP A 59 -11.05 5.53 -6.97
CA ASP A 59 -11.67 6.59 -6.19
C ASP A 59 -10.57 7.25 -5.32
N PRO A 60 -10.50 8.59 -5.22
CA PRO A 60 -9.60 9.25 -4.28
C PRO A 60 -9.73 8.73 -2.85
N ALA A 61 -10.93 8.31 -2.43
CA ALA A 61 -11.17 7.72 -1.11
C ALA A 61 -10.43 6.37 -0.93
N ASP A 62 -10.21 5.61 -2.01
CA ASP A 62 -9.50 4.32 -1.99
C ASP A 62 -7.98 4.48 -2.07
N THR A 63 -7.49 5.70 -2.30
CA THR A 63 -6.05 5.99 -2.50
C THR A 63 -5.51 7.02 -1.51
N THR A 64 -6.35 7.54 -0.62
CA THR A 64 -5.97 8.50 0.41
C THR A 64 -5.79 7.79 1.75
N ILE A 65 -4.65 8.02 2.39
CA ILE A 65 -4.37 7.53 3.74
C ILE A 65 -4.87 8.56 4.76
N ALA A 66 -5.64 8.10 5.75
CA ALA A 66 -6.19 8.94 6.81
C ALA A 66 -6.23 8.20 8.16
N VAL A 67 -6.22 8.99 9.26
CA VAL A 67 -6.42 8.45 10.61
C VAL A 67 -7.92 8.36 10.89
N GLY A 68 -8.41 7.13 11.04
CA GLY A 68 -9.81 6.88 11.40
C GLY A 68 -10.09 7.25 12.86
N VAL A 69 -11.12 8.08 13.09
CA VAL A 69 -11.60 8.43 14.45
C VAL A 69 -13.10 8.23 14.57
N GLN A 70 -13.59 7.99 15.79
CA GLN A 70 -15.02 7.90 16.06
C GLN A 70 -15.72 9.20 15.67
N LYS A 71 -16.91 9.10 15.05
CA LYS A 71 -17.71 10.26 14.68
C LYS A 71 -18.00 11.15 15.90
N GLY A 72 -17.69 12.44 15.80
CA GLY A 72 -17.84 13.41 16.89
C GLY A 72 -16.70 13.40 17.92
N SER A 73 -15.65 12.61 17.70
CA SER A 73 -14.50 12.58 18.60
C SER A 73 -13.73 13.92 18.59
N PRO A 74 -13.34 14.45 19.76
CA PRO A 74 -12.47 15.63 19.85
C PRO A 74 -11.07 15.36 19.27
N LEU A 75 -10.69 14.09 19.09
CA LEU A 75 -9.41 13.70 18.51
C LEU A 75 -9.26 14.17 17.05
N LEU A 76 -10.36 14.40 16.33
CA LEU A 76 -10.29 14.85 14.93
C LEU A 76 -9.44 16.12 14.80
N ALA A 77 -9.70 17.13 15.64
CA ALA A 77 -8.96 18.38 15.60
C ALA A 77 -7.49 18.19 16.02
N GLN A 78 -7.27 17.47 17.12
CA GLN A 78 -5.93 17.25 17.67
C GLN A 78 -5.02 16.48 16.72
N VAL A 79 -5.54 15.44 16.06
CA VAL A 79 -4.80 14.66 15.07
C VAL A 79 -4.46 15.52 13.86
N ASN A 80 -5.41 16.29 13.34
CA ASN A 80 -5.15 17.17 12.19
C ASN A 80 -4.13 18.27 12.52
N GLU A 81 -4.19 18.87 13.72
CA GLU A 81 -3.19 19.84 14.18
C GLU A 81 -1.79 19.22 14.27
N ALA A 82 -1.67 18.00 14.81
CA ALA A 82 -0.40 17.29 14.87
C ALA A 82 0.14 16.93 13.47
N LEU A 83 -0.72 16.47 12.55
CA LEU A 83 -0.31 16.13 11.18
C LEU A 83 0.07 17.37 10.35
N ALA A 84 -0.48 18.54 10.68
CA ALA A 84 -0.17 19.80 10.01
C ALA A 84 1.24 20.32 10.31
N THR A 85 1.89 19.83 11.37
CA THR A 85 3.29 20.17 11.68
C THR A 85 4.31 19.36 10.88
N LEU A 86 3.86 18.28 10.22
CA LEU A 86 4.71 17.41 9.39
C LEU A 86 4.66 17.88 7.93
N ASP A 87 5.80 18.27 7.41
CA ASP A 87 5.98 18.48 5.97
C ASP A 87 6.11 17.14 5.21
N ASN A 88 6.21 17.22 3.89
CA ASN A 88 6.26 16.03 3.04
C ASN A 88 7.53 15.21 3.28
N GLU A 89 8.67 15.86 3.52
CA GLU A 89 9.94 15.17 3.76
C GLU A 89 9.90 14.38 5.07
N ALA A 90 9.37 14.97 6.15
CA ALA A 90 9.19 14.27 7.41
C ALA A 90 8.23 13.08 7.27
N ARG A 91 7.15 13.21 6.49
CA ARG A 91 6.21 12.11 6.22
C ARG A 91 6.87 10.98 5.44
N GLU A 92 7.64 11.30 4.41
CA GLU A 92 8.37 10.33 3.60
C GLU A 92 9.42 9.58 4.44
N GLN A 93 10.16 10.30 5.28
CA GLN A 93 11.14 9.68 6.18
C GLN A 93 10.49 8.74 7.19
N LEU A 94 9.39 9.15 7.83
CA LEU A 94 8.64 8.29 8.76
C LEU A 94 8.15 7.01 8.08
N MET A 95 7.71 7.10 6.82
CA MET A 95 7.31 5.92 6.04
C MET A 95 8.50 5.03 5.70
N ALA A 96 9.64 5.60 5.31
CA ALA A 96 10.86 4.84 5.04
C ALA A 96 11.36 4.09 6.27
N ASP A 97 11.34 4.74 7.43
CA ASP A 97 11.72 4.14 8.72
C ASP A 97 10.76 3.00 9.11
N ALA A 98 9.45 3.18 8.88
CA ALA A 98 8.46 2.14 9.13
C ALA A 98 8.67 0.91 8.23
N ILE A 99 8.96 1.11 6.95
CA ILE A 99 9.30 0.02 6.00
C ILE A 99 10.59 -0.68 6.45
N ALA A 100 11.59 0.06 6.89
CA ALA A 100 12.86 -0.53 7.36
C ALA A 100 12.69 -1.33 8.66
N GLY A 101 11.77 -0.91 9.54
CA GLY A 101 11.47 -1.56 10.82
C GLY A 101 10.45 -2.70 10.74
N GLN A 102 9.83 -2.94 9.58
CA GLN A 102 8.78 -3.94 9.45
C GLN A 102 9.33 -5.37 9.61
N PRO A 103 8.55 -6.32 10.15
CA PRO A 103 8.94 -7.73 10.18
C PRO A 103 9.13 -8.25 8.75
N LEU A 104 10.28 -8.87 8.47
CA LEU A 104 10.55 -9.49 7.16
C LEU A 104 9.89 -10.88 7.02
N SER A 105 9.25 -11.35 8.08
CA SER A 105 8.45 -12.57 8.15
C SER A 105 7.32 -12.36 9.16
N GLU A 106 6.09 -12.69 8.79
CA GLU A 106 5.00 -12.99 9.75
C GLU A 106 5.16 -14.40 10.33
#